data_AF-A0A2H9MYU6-F1
#
_entry.id   AF-A0A2H9MYU6-F1
#
_cell.length_a   1.000
_cell.length_b   1.000
_cell.length_c   1.000
_cell.angle_alpha   90.00
_cell.angle_beta   90.00
_cell.angle_gamma   90.00
#
_symmetry.space_group_name_H-M   'P 1'
#
loop_
_entity.id
_entity.type
_entity.pdbx_description
1 polymer ?
#
loop_
_entity_poly.entity_id
_entity_poly.type
_entity_poly.pdbx_seq_one_letter_code
_entity_poly.pdbx_strand_id
1 'polypeptide(L)'
;METKQIAIGFLLLLVMPVFARAEPVKLETVYSMFAEIYKNDYSVLKNITSGAGTISTFPVDPKEYSIKVLGPRNEILFSRDIEPSFEVFLEPLEVIELNSTIIHARVPYFDNAVRIKIYHLGKAILDVDLSKEICDNNFMCGDGENSYNCPSDCGTKKGFPWVMYIIIVLLLFALIILFLKFLRK
;
A
#
# COMPACT_ATOMS: atom_id res chain seq x y z
N MET A 1 23.64 -40.56 -50.00
CA MET A 1 23.39 -41.07 -48.65
C MET A 1 23.55 -39.89 -47.70
N GLU A 2 22.66 -38.89 -47.72
CA GLU A 2 22.99 -37.59 -47.09
C GLU A 2 21.81 -36.64 -46.76
N THR A 3 20.55 -37.09 -46.83
CA THR A 3 19.38 -36.19 -46.65
C THR A 3 18.43 -36.54 -45.51
N LYS A 4 18.73 -37.58 -44.71
CA LYS A 4 17.81 -38.05 -43.63
C LYS A 4 18.16 -37.59 -42.21
N GLN A 5 19.32 -36.97 -41.98
CA GLN A 5 19.71 -36.51 -40.63
C GLN A 5 19.26 -35.08 -40.27
N ILE A 6 18.79 -34.28 -41.23
CA ILE A 6 18.43 -32.88 -40.99
C ILE A 6 17.02 -32.75 -40.37
N ALA A 7 16.13 -33.73 -40.56
CA ALA A 7 14.73 -33.63 -40.11
C ALA A 7 14.53 -33.82 -38.59
N ILE A 8 15.43 -34.52 -37.89
CA ILE A 8 15.29 -34.81 -36.46
C ILE A 8 15.80 -33.66 -35.59
N GLY A 9 16.76 -32.86 -36.09
CA GLY A 9 17.24 -31.65 -35.39
C GLY A 9 16.21 -30.51 -35.34
N PHE A 10 15.35 -30.40 -36.36
CA PHE A 10 14.33 -29.33 -36.40
C PHE A 10 13.11 -29.61 -35.49
N LEU A 11 12.83 -30.88 -35.19
CA LEU A 11 11.72 -31.25 -34.31
C LEU A 11 12.06 -31.04 -32.82
N LEU A 12 13.33 -31.18 -32.41
CA LEU A 12 13.76 -30.84 -31.05
C LEU A 12 13.85 -29.32 -30.79
N LEU A 13 13.99 -28.50 -31.84
CA LEU A 13 14.03 -27.03 -31.72
C LEU A 13 12.64 -26.39 -31.54
N LEU A 14 11.56 -27.15 -31.79
CA LEU A 14 10.18 -26.69 -31.60
C LEU A 14 9.57 -27.09 -30.24
N VAL A 15 10.30 -27.88 -29.43
CA VAL A 15 9.78 -28.40 -28.14
C VAL A 15 10.38 -27.67 -26.93
N MET A 16 11.32 -26.74 -27.10
CA MET A 16 11.68 -25.82 -26.03
C MET A 16 11.82 -24.39 -26.59
N PRO A 17 11.10 -23.37 -26.05
CA PRO A 17 10.73 -23.32 -24.65
C PRO A 17 9.33 -22.78 -24.33
N VAL A 18 8.54 -23.62 -23.66
CA VAL A 18 7.65 -23.13 -22.59
C VAL A 18 8.53 -22.74 -21.39
N PHE A 19 9.51 -21.86 -21.60
CA PHE A 19 10.25 -21.25 -20.50
C PHE A 19 9.23 -20.34 -19.83
N ALA A 20 8.77 -20.80 -18.67
CA ALA A 20 8.17 -20.04 -17.59
C ALA A 20 7.99 -18.56 -17.96
N ARG A 21 6.81 -18.20 -18.49
CA ARG A 21 6.35 -16.82 -18.36
C ARG A 21 6.19 -16.62 -16.86
N ALA A 22 7.23 -16.09 -16.22
CA ALA A 22 7.11 -15.57 -14.88
C ALA A 22 5.92 -14.61 -14.91
N GLU A 23 4.88 -14.91 -14.14
CA GLU A 23 3.75 -14.01 -14.03
C GLU A 23 4.30 -12.66 -13.59
N PRO A 24 3.91 -11.56 -14.26
CA PRO A 24 4.37 -10.24 -13.84
C PRO A 24 3.99 -10.06 -12.38
N VAL A 25 4.97 -9.70 -11.54
CA VAL A 25 4.73 -9.47 -10.12
C VAL A 25 3.67 -8.38 -10.01
N LYS A 26 2.47 -8.77 -9.58
CA LYS A 26 1.35 -7.85 -9.41
C LYS A 26 1.69 -6.94 -8.22
N LEU A 27 2.02 -5.69 -8.52
CA LEU A 27 2.24 -4.67 -7.49
C LEU A 27 0.87 -4.25 -6.95
N GLU A 28 0.77 -4.17 -5.62
CA GLU A 28 -0.43 -3.72 -4.91
C GLU A 28 -0.06 -2.52 -4.04
N THR A 29 -1.04 -1.71 -3.66
CA THR A 29 -0.80 -0.62 -2.70
C THR A 29 -0.51 -1.23 -1.33
N VAL A 30 0.60 -0.82 -0.71
CA VAL A 30 1.02 -1.28 0.62
C VAL A 30 1.36 -0.08 1.51
N TYR A 31 1.25 -0.26 2.82
CA TYR A 31 1.89 0.60 3.79
C TYR A 31 3.29 0.04 4.10
N SER A 32 4.33 0.79 3.76
CA SER A 32 5.73 0.51 4.06
C SER A 32 6.14 1.25 5.31
N MET A 33 6.35 0.52 6.41
CA MET A 33 6.67 1.10 7.72
C MET A 33 8.02 0.63 8.25
N PHE A 34 8.73 1.56 8.88
CA PHE A 34 9.92 1.32 9.68
C PHE A 34 9.58 1.58 11.14
N ALA A 35 9.76 0.58 11.99
CA ALA A 35 9.55 0.70 13.43
C ALA A 35 10.78 0.19 14.17
N GLU A 36 11.21 0.95 15.18
CA GLU A 36 12.19 0.48 16.15
C GLU A 36 11.44 -0.21 17.28
N ILE A 37 11.83 -1.44 17.59
CA ILE A 37 11.24 -2.26 18.66
C ILE A 37 12.32 -2.44 19.72
N TYR A 38 11.95 -2.21 20.97
CA TYR A 38 12.79 -2.38 22.15
C TYR A 38 12.35 -3.61 22.94
N LYS A 39 13.30 -4.28 23.59
CA LYS A 39 13.03 -5.47 24.42
C LYS A 39 12.07 -5.25 25.59
N ASN A 40 11.90 -4.01 26.02
CA ASN A 40 11.08 -3.61 27.16
C ASN A 40 9.63 -3.26 26.77
N ASP A 41 9.06 -3.96 25.77
CA ASP A 41 7.69 -3.73 25.27
C ASP A 41 7.41 -2.31 24.77
N TYR A 42 8.42 -1.65 24.22
CA TYR A 42 8.29 -0.31 23.67
C TYR A 42 8.61 -0.33 22.18
N SER A 43 7.91 0.49 21.39
CA SER A 43 8.21 0.65 19.98
C SER A 43 7.94 2.07 19.52
N VAL A 44 8.75 2.52 18.55
CA VAL A 44 8.69 3.86 17.97
C VAL A 44 8.56 3.74 16.47
N LEU A 45 7.55 4.39 15.91
CA LEU A 45 7.45 4.57 14.46
C LEU A 45 8.57 5.51 14.00
N LYS A 46 9.38 5.07 13.05
CA LYS A 46 10.44 5.89 12.43
C LYS A 46 9.97 6.54 11.15
N ASN A 47 9.22 5.80 10.33
CA ASN A 47 8.68 6.28 9.07
C ASN A 47 7.53 5.37 8.63
N ILE A 48 6.55 5.93 7.94
CA ILE A 48 5.53 5.19 7.21
C ILE A 48 5.24 5.92 5.90
N THR A 49 5.19 5.16 4.83
CA THR A 49 4.79 5.65 3.50
C THR A 49 3.84 4.65 2.86
N SER A 50 3.00 5.14 1.97
CA SER A 50 2.14 4.32 1.11
C SER A 50 2.67 4.33 -0.32
N GLY A 51 2.42 3.25 -1.06
CA GLY A 51 2.79 3.19 -2.49
C GLY A 51 2.66 1.78 -3.06
N ALA A 52 2.98 1.64 -4.34
CA ALA A 52 2.98 0.34 -5.02
C ALA A 52 4.14 -0.54 -4.51
N GLY A 53 3.84 -1.78 -4.12
CA GLY A 53 4.84 -2.71 -3.64
C GLY A 53 4.31 -4.14 -3.48
N THR A 54 5.14 -4.99 -2.89
CA THR A 54 4.73 -6.34 -2.45
C THR A 54 4.62 -6.38 -0.93
N ILE A 55 3.67 -7.17 -0.42
CA ILE A 55 3.53 -7.45 1.01
C ILE A 55 4.79 -8.19 1.50
N SER A 56 5.28 -7.85 2.69
CA SER A 56 6.41 -8.57 3.30
C SER A 56 6.10 -10.06 3.46
N THR A 57 7.12 -10.89 3.37
CA THR A 57 7.00 -12.28 3.83
C THR A 57 7.00 -12.28 5.36
N PHE A 58 6.01 -12.94 5.95
CA PHE A 58 5.88 -13.08 7.39
C PHE A 58 6.11 -14.54 7.78
N PRO A 59 6.68 -14.81 8.97
CA PRO A 59 6.80 -16.16 9.49
C PRO A 59 5.43 -16.84 9.55
N VAL A 60 5.42 -18.15 9.29
CA VAL A 60 4.20 -18.98 9.32
C VAL A 60 3.98 -19.53 10.74
N ASP A 61 5.06 -19.77 11.47
CA ASP A 61 5.01 -20.26 12.83
C ASP A 61 4.62 -19.13 13.80
N PRO A 62 3.81 -19.45 14.84
CA PRO A 62 3.43 -18.46 15.84
C PRO A 62 4.63 -17.77 16.46
N LYS A 63 4.63 -16.44 16.48
CA LYS A 63 5.65 -15.63 17.17
C LYS A 63 5.04 -14.79 18.28
N GLU A 64 5.91 -14.31 19.15
CA GLU A 64 5.52 -13.44 20.26
C GLU A 64 5.05 -12.05 19.78
N TYR A 65 5.54 -11.62 18.62
CA TYR A 65 5.20 -10.32 18.05
C TYR A 65 4.24 -10.47 16.86
N SER A 66 3.31 -9.54 16.73
CA SER A 66 2.41 -9.47 15.58
C SER A 66 2.14 -8.04 15.14
N ILE A 67 1.86 -7.87 13.86
CA ILE A 67 1.40 -6.63 13.26
C ILE A 67 -0.04 -6.78 12.79
N LYS A 68 -0.87 -5.76 13.07
CA LYS A 68 -2.28 -5.74 12.68
C LYS A 68 -2.65 -4.44 11.99
N VAL A 69 -3.41 -4.54 10.91
CA VAL A 69 -4.09 -3.41 10.28
C VAL A 69 -5.54 -3.43 10.73
N LEU A 70 -6.02 -2.30 11.24
CA LEU A 70 -7.33 -2.19 11.89
C LEU A 70 -8.24 -1.21 11.15
N GLY A 71 -9.52 -1.56 11.09
CA GLY A 71 -10.59 -0.71 10.60
C GLY A 71 -11.16 0.25 11.67
N PRO A 72 -12.19 1.05 11.32
CA PRO A 72 -12.70 2.14 12.15
C PRO A 72 -13.32 1.67 13.48
N ARG A 73 -13.75 0.41 13.56
CA ARG A 73 -14.37 -0.22 14.74
C ARG A 73 -13.41 -1.19 15.42
N ASN A 74 -12.10 -1.05 15.20
CA ASN A 74 -11.06 -1.98 15.64
C ASN A 74 -11.23 -3.41 15.10
N GLU A 75 -11.96 -3.60 13.99
CA GLU A 75 -11.96 -4.86 13.28
C GLU A 75 -10.58 -5.15 12.67
N ILE A 76 -10.15 -6.40 12.70
CA ILE A 76 -8.86 -6.81 12.15
C ILE A 76 -9.04 -7.03 10.64
N LEU A 77 -8.39 -6.19 9.84
CA LEU A 77 -8.35 -6.30 8.38
C LEU A 77 -7.19 -7.18 7.92
N PHE A 78 -6.08 -7.13 8.66
CA PHE A 78 -4.89 -7.95 8.45
C PHE A 78 -4.20 -8.25 9.78
N SER A 79 -3.65 -9.46 9.90
CA SER A 79 -2.84 -9.87 11.05
C SER A 79 -1.77 -10.85 10.59
N ARG A 80 -0.52 -10.57 10.92
CA ARG A 80 0.61 -11.49 10.72
C ARG A 80 1.59 -11.38 11.87
N ASP A 81 2.26 -12.50 12.13
CA ASP A 81 3.33 -12.55 13.11
C ASP A 81 4.61 -11.97 12.51
N ILE A 82 5.48 -11.42 13.35
CA ILE A 82 6.78 -10.87 12.98
C ILE A 82 7.84 -11.39 13.94
N GLU A 83 9.09 -11.40 13.51
CA GLU A 83 10.22 -11.87 14.31
C GLU A 83 11.33 -10.82 14.32
N PRO A 84 11.26 -9.82 15.23
CA PRO A 84 12.35 -8.88 15.41
C PRO A 84 13.58 -9.62 15.94
N SER A 85 14.73 -9.51 15.24
CA SER A 85 16.00 -10.03 15.74
C SER A 85 16.73 -8.97 16.56
N PHE A 86 17.09 -9.31 17.80
CA PHE A 86 17.89 -8.47 18.69
C PHE A 86 19.34 -8.95 18.79
N GLU A 87 19.77 -9.79 17.87
CA GLU A 87 21.10 -10.36 17.83
C GLU A 87 21.80 -9.95 16.53
N VAL A 88 23.04 -9.51 16.65
CA VAL A 88 23.93 -9.22 15.52
C VAL A 88 25.16 -10.09 15.63
N PHE A 89 25.51 -10.74 14.52
CA PHE A 89 26.72 -11.55 14.40
C PHE A 89 27.86 -10.67 13.89
N LEU A 90 28.91 -10.53 14.69
CA LEU A 90 30.16 -9.88 14.29
C LEU A 90 31.26 -10.92 14.03
N GLU A 91 32.22 -10.56 13.18
CA GLU A 91 33.43 -11.36 12.98
C GLU A 91 34.55 -10.91 13.94
N PRO A 92 35.26 -11.82 14.64
CA PRO A 92 35.08 -13.28 14.63
C PRO A 92 33.88 -13.73 15.48
N LEU A 93 32.97 -14.54 14.88
CA LEU A 93 31.72 -15.11 15.42
C LEU A 93 31.35 -14.74 16.87
N GLU A 94 31.05 -13.46 17.10
CA GLU A 94 30.57 -12.94 18.37
C GLU A 94 29.11 -12.51 18.19
N VAL A 95 28.25 -12.93 19.12
CA VAL A 95 26.84 -12.53 19.12
C VAL A 95 26.70 -11.37 20.09
N ILE A 96 26.37 -10.19 19.56
CA ILE A 96 26.05 -9.04 20.39
C ILE A 96 24.53 -8.95 20.53
N GLU A 97 24.10 -8.96 21.78
CA GLU A 97 22.73 -8.73 22.16
C GLU A 97 22.42 -7.22 22.16
N LEU A 98 21.42 -6.81 21.37
CA LEU A 98 20.94 -5.44 21.27
C LEU A 98 19.74 -5.19 22.18
N ASN A 99 19.56 -3.92 22.58
CA ASN A 99 18.38 -3.48 23.32
C ASN A 99 17.19 -3.16 22.41
N SER A 100 17.46 -2.84 21.13
CA SER A 100 16.47 -2.52 20.12
C SER A 100 16.86 -3.04 18.75
N THR A 101 15.87 -3.14 17.85
CA THR A 101 16.05 -3.51 16.45
C THR A 101 15.05 -2.75 15.57
N ILE A 102 15.41 -2.53 14.31
CA ILE A 102 14.53 -1.88 13.33
C ILE A 102 13.92 -2.95 12.44
N ILE A 103 12.60 -2.97 12.35
CA ILE A 103 11.88 -3.78 11.38
C ILE A 103 11.44 -2.92 10.18
N HIS A 104 11.43 -3.54 9.01
CA HIS A 104 10.78 -3.00 7.81
C HIS A 104 9.62 -3.91 7.43
N ALA A 105 8.39 -3.44 7.59
CA ALA A 105 7.19 -4.20 7.27
C ALA A 105 6.41 -3.52 6.14
N ARG A 106 6.01 -4.30 5.14
CA ARG A 106 5.08 -3.91 4.10
C ARG A 106 3.77 -4.65 4.31
N VAL A 107 2.75 -3.95 4.78
CA VAL A 107 1.42 -4.51 5.06
C VAL A 107 0.41 -4.04 4.00
N PRO A 108 -0.61 -4.86 3.67
CA PRO A 108 -1.58 -4.50 2.64
C PRO A 108 -2.38 -3.24 3.00
N TYR A 109 -2.70 -2.46 1.98
CA TYR A 109 -3.66 -1.37 2.06
C TYR A 109 -5.09 -1.90 2.10
N PHE A 110 -5.95 -1.23 2.88
CA PHE A 110 -7.40 -1.43 2.86
C PHE A 110 -8.09 -0.06 2.78
N ASP A 111 -9.20 -0.01 2.05
CA ASP A 111 -10.01 1.19 1.83
C ASP A 111 -10.68 1.74 3.09
N ASN A 112 -10.72 0.94 4.15
CA ASN A 112 -11.22 1.30 5.47
C ASN A 112 -10.17 1.20 6.59
N ALA A 113 -8.88 1.04 6.26
CA ALA A 113 -7.82 1.02 7.28
C ALA A 113 -7.66 2.40 7.93
N VAL A 114 -7.61 2.43 9.27
CA VAL A 114 -7.39 3.65 10.06
C VAL A 114 -6.17 3.57 10.98
N ARG A 115 -5.75 2.36 11.37
CA ARG A 115 -4.66 2.15 12.31
C ARG A 115 -3.79 0.96 11.95
N ILE A 116 -2.53 1.03 12.34
CA ILE A 116 -1.61 -0.12 12.33
C ILE A 116 -1.06 -0.28 13.74
N LYS A 117 -1.12 -1.50 14.29
CA LYS A 117 -0.60 -1.79 15.64
C LYS A 117 0.43 -2.91 15.60
N ILE A 118 1.47 -2.78 16.43
CA ILE A 118 2.39 -3.87 16.76
C ILE A 118 2.07 -4.35 18.16
N TYR A 119 2.01 -5.65 18.33
CA TYR A 119 1.79 -6.33 19.61
C TYR A 119 2.99 -7.17 19.97
N HIS A 120 3.25 -7.31 21.27
CA HIS A 120 4.13 -8.31 21.86
C HIS A 120 3.34 -9.06 22.94
N LEU A 121 3.25 -10.39 22.82
CA LEU A 121 2.48 -11.26 23.72
C LEU A 121 1.03 -10.76 23.95
N GLY A 122 0.41 -10.25 22.89
CA GLY A 122 -0.96 -9.71 22.92
C GLY A 122 -1.12 -8.29 23.49
N LYS A 123 -0.05 -7.68 24.03
CA LYS A 123 -0.03 -6.28 24.46
C LYS A 123 0.38 -5.37 23.31
N ALA A 124 -0.38 -4.31 23.05
CA ALA A 124 -0.02 -3.33 22.02
C ALA A 124 1.21 -2.52 22.49
N ILE A 125 2.27 -2.51 21.68
CA ILE A 125 3.53 -1.79 21.93
C ILE A 125 3.75 -0.63 20.95
N LEU A 126 3.00 -0.59 19.83
CA LEU A 126 2.91 0.53 18.89
C LEU A 126 1.45 0.69 18.45
N ASP A 127 0.98 1.94 18.34
CA ASP A 127 -0.35 2.29 17.81
C ASP A 127 -0.20 3.48 16.85
N VAL A 128 -0.21 3.18 15.55
CA VAL A 128 -0.06 4.16 14.47
C VAL A 128 -1.45 4.61 14.03
N ASP A 129 -1.72 5.90 14.14
CA ASP A 129 -2.92 6.55 13.62
C ASP A 129 -2.64 7.04 12.19
N LEU A 130 -3.16 6.33 11.19
CA LEU A 130 -2.85 6.63 9.78
C LEU A 130 -3.21 8.07 9.42
N SER A 131 -4.27 8.62 10.02
CA SER A 131 -4.71 10.01 9.76
C SER A 131 -3.66 11.08 10.07
N LYS A 132 -2.71 10.77 10.96
CA LYS A 132 -1.66 11.70 11.38
C LYS A 132 -0.37 11.54 10.60
N GLU A 133 -0.16 10.35 10.03
CA GLU A 133 1.13 9.98 9.46
C GLU A 133 1.16 10.06 7.93
N ILE A 134 0.03 9.84 7.26
CA ILE A 134 0.01 9.75 5.78
C ILE A 134 -0.74 10.89 5.09
N CYS A 135 -1.65 11.59 5.78
CA CYS A 135 -2.46 12.64 5.15
C CYS A 135 -1.65 13.94 5.01
N ASP A 136 -1.62 14.51 3.80
CA ASP A 136 -0.86 15.73 3.53
C ASP A 136 -1.72 17.02 3.50
N ASN A 137 -3.04 16.91 3.65
CA ASN A 137 -4.01 18.01 3.65
C ASN A 137 -4.03 18.82 2.32
N ASN A 138 -3.73 18.17 1.19
CA ASN A 138 -3.73 18.82 -0.13
C ASN A 138 -5.11 18.84 -0.83
N PHE A 139 -6.17 18.31 -0.18
CA PHE A 139 -7.53 18.14 -0.73
C PHE A 139 -7.67 17.17 -1.91
N MET A 140 -6.70 16.28 -2.10
CA MET A 140 -6.67 15.24 -3.14
C MET A 140 -6.25 13.92 -2.53
N CYS A 141 -7.00 12.85 -2.81
CA CYS A 141 -6.69 11.53 -2.30
C CYS A 141 -5.39 10.97 -2.91
N GLY A 142 -4.35 10.88 -2.09
CA GLY A 142 -3.05 10.28 -2.43
C GLY A 142 -3.04 8.76 -2.33
N ASP A 143 -1.89 8.15 -2.62
CA ASP A 143 -1.69 6.71 -2.45
C ASP A 143 -1.86 6.33 -0.97
N GLY A 144 -2.61 5.26 -0.69
CA GLY A 144 -2.84 4.80 0.68
C GLY A 144 -3.74 5.67 1.55
N GLU A 145 -4.19 6.82 1.04
CA GLU A 145 -5.22 7.64 1.66
C GLU A 145 -6.61 7.11 1.29
N ASN A 146 -7.56 7.27 2.20
CA ASN A 146 -8.96 6.93 2.00
C ASN A 146 -9.86 7.86 2.82
N SER A 147 -11.17 7.74 2.63
CA SER A 147 -12.15 8.59 3.33
C SER A 147 -12.23 8.35 4.84
N TYR A 148 -11.66 7.24 5.36
CA TYR A 148 -11.63 6.92 6.78
C TYR A 148 -10.38 7.45 7.48
N ASN A 149 -9.20 7.40 6.85
CA ASN A 149 -7.96 7.91 7.42
C ASN A 149 -7.70 9.38 7.05
N CYS A 150 -8.03 9.83 5.84
CA CYS A 150 -7.83 11.19 5.35
C CYS A 150 -9.16 11.80 4.87
N PRO A 151 -10.13 12.05 5.76
CA PRO A 151 -11.45 12.55 5.37
C PRO A 151 -11.43 13.95 4.77
N SER A 152 -10.39 14.76 5.03
CA SER A 152 -10.25 16.08 4.39
C SER A 152 -9.81 15.98 2.93
N ASP A 153 -8.95 15.01 2.61
CA ASP A 153 -8.33 14.85 1.28
C ASP A 153 -9.14 13.91 0.38
N CYS A 154 -9.62 12.81 0.95
CA CYS A 154 -10.40 11.80 0.27
C CYS A 154 -11.91 11.90 0.53
N GLY A 155 -12.33 12.79 1.44
CA GLY A 155 -13.74 13.06 1.70
C GLY A 155 -14.42 13.40 0.40
N THR A 156 -15.52 12.70 0.11
CA THR A 156 -16.29 12.80 -1.14
C THR A 156 -16.18 14.20 -1.70
N LYS A 157 -15.46 14.34 -2.83
CA LYS A 157 -15.51 15.54 -3.68
C LYS A 157 -16.94 16.03 -3.55
N LYS A 158 -17.17 17.20 -2.93
CA LYS A 158 -18.50 17.83 -2.93
C LYS A 158 -18.89 17.78 -4.39
N GLY A 159 -19.80 16.87 -4.74
CA GLY A 159 -20.00 16.47 -6.13
C GLY A 159 -20.14 17.75 -6.91
N PHE A 160 -19.31 17.95 -7.94
CA PHE A 160 -19.25 19.20 -8.71
C PHE A 160 -20.70 19.69 -8.85
N PRO A 161 -21.09 20.80 -8.18
CA PRO A 161 -22.48 21.01 -7.87
C PRO A 161 -23.20 21.06 -9.21
N TRP A 162 -24.07 20.09 -9.47
CA TRP A 162 -24.85 20.02 -10.71
C TRP A 162 -25.57 21.37 -10.98
N VAL A 163 -25.83 22.13 -9.91
CA VAL A 163 -26.24 23.54 -9.93
C VAL A 163 -25.29 24.45 -10.73
N MET A 164 -23.96 24.35 -10.57
CA MET A 164 -22.97 25.09 -11.39
C MET A 164 -23.06 24.69 -12.87
N TYR A 165 -23.24 23.41 -13.17
CA TYR A 165 -23.44 22.97 -14.56
C TYR A 165 -24.72 23.58 -15.16
N ILE A 166 -25.82 23.59 -14.41
CA ILE A 166 -27.08 24.25 -14.82
C ILE A 166 -26.86 25.74 -15.05
N ILE A 167 -26.15 26.43 -14.15
CA ILE A 167 -25.85 27.88 -14.29
C ILE A 167 -25.05 28.14 -15.57
N ILE A 168 -24.03 27.32 -15.86
CA ILE A 168 -23.21 27.45 -17.08
C ILE A 168 -24.08 27.25 -18.34
N VAL A 169 -24.94 26.23 -18.35
CA VAL A 169 -25.85 25.96 -19.48
C VAL A 169 -26.84 27.11 -19.68
N LEU A 170 -27.41 27.66 -18.60
CA LEU A 170 -28.32 28.82 -18.67
C LEU A 170 -27.63 30.08 -19.19
N LEU A 171 -26.39 30.34 -18.76
CA LEU A 171 -25.60 31.47 -19.24
C LEU A 171 -25.28 31.35 -20.74
N LEU A 172 -24.89 30.16 -21.21
CA LEU A 172 -24.66 29.89 -22.62
C LEU A 172 -25.94 30.10 -23.45
N PHE A 173 -27.08 29.64 -22.95
CA PHE A 173 -28.37 29.80 -23.63
C PHE A 173 -28.78 31.28 -23.73
N ALA A 174 -28.59 32.06 -22.66
CA ALA A 174 -28.85 33.50 -22.65
C ALA A 174 -27.95 34.25 -23.65
N LEU A 175 -26.66 33.89 -23.73
CA LEU A 175 -25.71 34.44 -24.71
C LEU A 175 -26.13 34.13 -26.14
N ILE A 176 -26.58 32.90 -26.43
CA ILE A 176 -27.09 32.53 -27.76
C ILE A 176 -28.32 33.36 -28.13
N ILE A 177 -29.28 33.54 -27.21
CA ILE A 177 -30.47 34.38 -27.47
C ILE A 177 -30.07 35.83 -27.75
N LEU A 178 -29.14 36.38 -26.97
CA LEU A 178 -28.61 37.74 -27.17
C LEU A 178 -27.94 37.87 -28.55
N PHE A 179 -27.11 36.91 -28.92
CA PHE A 179 -26.42 36.88 -30.21
C PHE A 179 -27.41 36.78 -31.38
N LEU A 180 -28.42 35.91 -31.29
CA LEU A 180 -29.47 35.79 -32.31
C LEU A 180 -30.31 37.07 -32.44
N LYS A 181 -30.58 37.78 -31.33
CA LYS A 181 -31.23 39.10 -31.38
C LYS A 181 -30.36 40.16 -32.04
N PHE A 182 -29.04 40.12 -31.82
CA PHE A 182 -28.09 41.03 -32.46
C PHE A 182 -28.02 40.81 -33.98
N LEU A 183 -27.98 39.55 -34.43
CA LEU A 183 -27.98 39.22 -35.88
C LEU A 183 -29.28 39.58 -36.63
N ARG A 184 -30.36 39.85 -35.91
CA ARG A 184 -31.68 40.18 -36.50
C ARG A 184 -31.89 41.68 -36.70
N LYS A 185 -30.96 42.52 -36.22
CA LYS A 185 -30.90 43.95 -36.52
C LYS A 185 -29.97 44.20 -37.69
#